data_AF-A0A8E2EQX4-F1
#
_entry.id   AF-A0A8E2EQX4-F1
#
_cell.length_a   1.000
_cell.length_b   1.000
_cell.length_c   1.000
_cell.angle_alpha   90.00
_cell.angle_beta   90.00
_cell.angle_gamma   90.00
#
_symmetry.space_group_name_H-M   'P 1'
#
loop_
_entity.id
_entity.type
_entity.pdbx_description
1 polymer ?
#
loop_
_entity_poly.entity_id
_entity_poly.type
_entity_poly.pdbx_seq_one_letter_code
_entity_poly.pdbx_strand_id
1 'polypeptide(L)'
;MASIVQNVGGETVTRDPTTEGRLSITKPEGSSKFLLLNSQIDKVASEFINSGLGSREEAYMCIIPSLRTSSKLPDVHSAYNSARKSATTLRRKGDWKGAEKLLRWIRSSCSKTDVMALEKSQIDLGEFYRLALRSRKEKLIQLGFDGILWMLKQ
;
A
#
# COMPACT_ATOMS: atom_id res chain seq x y z
N MET A 1 -9.08 -10.22 5.10
CA MET A 1 -10.23 -9.79 4.28
C MET A 1 -9.72 -8.87 3.20
N ALA A 2 -9.83 -9.28 1.94
CA ALA A 2 -9.50 -8.48 0.77
C ALA A 2 -10.44 -7.26 0.69
N SER A 3 -9.87 -6.07 0.51
CA SER A 3 -10.65 -4.85 0.23
C SER A 3 -10.63 -4.62 -1.27
N ILE A 4 -11.82 -4.59 -1.89
CA ILE A 4 -12.01 -4.50 -3.34
C ILE A 4 -11.89 -3.04 -3.77
N VAL A 5 -11.01 -2.80 -4.73
CA VAL A 5 -10.77 -1.47 -5.32
C VAL A 5 -11.24 -1.48 -6.78
N GLN A 6 -12.26 -0.69 -7.13
CA GLN A 6 -12.84 -0.68 -8.47
C GLN A 6 -12.17 0.39 -9.37
N ASN A 7 -11.71 0.00 -10.58
CA ASN A 7 -11.71 0.82 -11.82
C ASN A 7 -11.04 0.22 -13.08
N VAL A 8 -10.42 -0.98 -13.05
CA VAL A 8 -9.87 -1.62 -14.29
C VAL A 8 -10.80 -2.73 -14.83
N GLY A 9 -11.97 -2.92 -14.22
CA GLY A 9 -12.67 -4.21 -14.28
C GLY A 9 -11.91 -5.29 -13.49
N GLY A 10 -12.63 -6.34 -13.08
CA GLY A 10 -12.10 -7.38 -12.18
C GLY A 10 -11.95 -6.95 -10.72
N GLU A 11 -11.42 -7.86 -9.91
CA GLU A 11 -11.23 -7.67 -8.48
C GLU A 11 -9.81 -7.17 -8.22
N THR A 12 -9.70 -6.00 -7.59
CA THR A 12 -8.43 -5.53 -7.05
C THR A 12 -8.36 -5.89 -5.58
N VAL A 13 -7.47 -6.82 -5.24
CA VAL A 13 -7.23 -7.28 -3.89
C VAL A 13 -5.93 -6.68 -3.37
N THR A 14 -5.96 -6.26 -2.11
CA THR A 14 -4.74 -5.93 -1.38
C THR A 14 -4.16 -7.20 -0.78
N ARG A 15 -2.92 -7.53 -1.14
CA ARG A 15 -2.19 -8.62 -0.48
C ARG A 15 -1.63 -8.06 0.83
N ASP A 16 -2.32 -8.37 1.92
CA ASP A 16 -1.88 -8.05 3.27
C ASP A 16 -0.59 -8.87 3.54
N PRO A 17 0.49 -8.31 4.13
CA PRO A 17 1.80 -8.96 4.21
C PRO A 17 1.89 -10.25 5.05
N THR A 18 0.76 -10.73 5.54
CA THR A 18 0.67 -11.76 6.57
C THR A 18 -0.40 -12.81 6.28
N THR A 19 -0.88 -12.90 5.03
CA THR A 19 -1.76 -14.00 4.61
C THR A 19 -0.97 -14.91 3.67
N GLU A 20 -0.29 -15.91 4.23
CA GLU A 20 0.27 -17.00 3.43
C GLU A 20 -0.83 -17.93 2.91
N GLY A 21 -0.60 -18.47 1.72
CA GLY A 21 -1.34 -19.61 1.17
C GLY A 21 -2.01 -19.35 -0.18
N ARG A 22 -1.44 -19.94 -1.25
CA ARG A 22 -2.00 -20.11 -2.61
C ARG A 22 -2.12 -18.89 -3.51
N LEU A 23 -0.99 -18.54 -4.13
CA LEU A 23 -0.76 -18.69 -5.58
C LEU A 23 0.69 -18.26 -5.80
N SER A 24 1.48 -19.24 -6.23
CA SER A 24 2.92 -19.21 -6.42
C SER A 24 3.29 -18.24 -7.54
N ILE A 25 3.66 -17.02 -7.14
CA ILE A 25 4.57 -16.17 -7.90
C ILE A 25 5.76 -15.93 -6.98
N THR A 26 6.94 -16.22 -7.50
CA THR A 26 8.25 -16.22 -6.84
C THR A 26 8.43 -15.08 -5.84
N LYS A 27 8.75 -15.47 -4.62
CA LYS A 27 9.03 -14.62 -3.45
C LYS A 27 10.30 -13.80 -3.72
N PRO A 28 10.27 -12.45 -3.76
CA PRO A 28 11.45 -11.68 -3.43
C PRO A 28 11.53 -11.59 -1.91
N GLU A 29 12.52 -12.27 -1.37
CA GLU A 29 12.93 -12.22 0.03
C GLU A 29 12.94 -10.78 0.58
N GLY A 30 12.37 -10.60 1.78
CA GLY A 30 12.63 -9.42 2.61
C GLY A 30 11.88 -8.14 2.24
N SER A 31 10.55 -8.13 2.32
CA SER A 31 9.78 -6.97 2.84
C SER A 31 8.29 -7.26 2.78
N SER A 32 7.60 -7.00 3.89
CA SER A 32 6.14 -6.86 3.95
C SER A 32 5.67 -5.72 3.04
N LYS A 33 5.71 -5.92 1.73
CA LYS A 33 5.25 -4.95 0.72
C LYS A 33 3.73 -5.12 0.59
N PHE A 34 3.01 -4.05 0.89
CA PHE A 34 1.62 -3.92 0.49
C PHE A 34 1.55 -3.98 -1.03
N LEU A 35 0.84 -4.96 -1.58
CA LEU A 35 0.68 -5.15 -3.02
C LEU A 35 -0.78 -4.95 -3.40
N LEU A 36 -1.01 -4.16 -4.45
CA LEU A 36 -2.29 -4.05 -5.13
C LEU A 36 -2.27 -5.05 -6.29
N LEU A 37 -3.10 -6.09 -6.22
CA LEU A 37 -3.24 -7.10 -7.24
C LEU A 37 -4.59 -6.92 -7.93
N ASN A 38 -4.59 -6.66 -9.24
CA ASN A 38 -5.82 -6.65 -10.02
C ASN A 38 -5.87 -7.90 -10.90
N SER A 39 -6.97 -8.66 -10.82
CA SER A 39 -7.09 -9.94 -11.51
C SER A 39 -7.08 -9.82 -13.04
N GLN A 40 -7.48 -8.69 -13.61
CA GLN A 40 -7.41 -8.47 -15.06
C GLN A 40 -6.01 -8.05 -15.50
N ILE A 41 -5.35 -7.16 -14.76
CA ILE A 41 -3.95 -6.79 -15.02
C ILE A 41 -3.06 -8.04 -14.94
N ASP A 42 -3.30 -8.92 -13.96
CA ASP A 42 -2.52 -10.14 -13.79
C ASP A 42 -2.78 -11.18 -14.90
N LYS A 43 -4.01 -11.27 -15.41
CA LYS A 43 -4.32 -12.07 -16.60
C LYS A 43 -3.57 -11.54 -17.82
N VAL A 44 -3.63 -10.23 -18.09
CA VAL A 44 -2.91 -9.62 -19.22
C VAL A 44 -1.40 -9.83 -19.10
N ALA A 45 -0.84 -9.68 -17.89
CA ALA A 45 0.57 -9.97 -17.65
C ALA A 45 0.92 -11.46 -17.83
N SER A 46 -0.01 -12.37 -17.52
CA SER A 46 0.16 -13.80 -17.76
C SER A 46 0.16 -14.14 -19.25
N GLU A 47 -0.77 -13.57 -20.02
CA GLU A 47 -0.82 -13.75 -21.47
C GLU A 47 0.42 -13.16 -22.15
N PHE A 48 0.93 -12.03 -21.66
CA PHE A 48 2.17 -11.42 -22.16
C PHE A 48 3.36 -12.40 -22.06
N ILE A 49 3.49 -13.09 -20.93
CA ILE A 49 4.55 -14.07 -20.69
C ILE A 49 4.32 -15.34 -21.50
N ASN A 50 3.08 -15.84 -21.55
CA ASN A 50 2.73 -17.02 -22.32
C ASN A 50 2.97 -16.82 -23.82
N SER A 51 2.84 -15.58 -24.29
CA SER A 51 3.13 -15.18 -25.67
C SER A 51 4.64 -14.98 -25.94
N GLY A 52 5.49 -15.11 -24.93
CA GLY A 52 6.93 -14.92 -25.05
C GLY A 52 7.37 -13.46 -25.23
N LEU A 53 6.52 -12.49 -24.92
CA LEU A 53 6.81 -11.07 -25.11
C LEU A 53 7.80 -10.50 -24.07
N GLY A 54 8.04 -11.22 -22.98
CA GLY A 54 9.00 -10.84 -21.94
C GLY A 54 8.63 -11.34 -20.56
N SER A 55 9.30 -10.79 -19.55
CA SER A 55 9.05 -11.08 -18.13
C SER A 55 7.77 -10.42 -17.61
N ARG A 56 7.36 -10.79 -16.39
CA ARG A 56 6.20 -10.17 -15.72
C ARG A 56 6.45 -8.68 -15.41
N GLU A 57 7.68 -8.33 -15.06
CA GLU A 57 8.08 -6.95 -14.82
C GLU A 57 7.95 -6.11 -16.09
N GLU A 58 8.41 -6.65 -17.23
CA GLU A 58 8.28 -6.00 -18.54
C GLU A 58 6.81 -5.85 -18.94
N ALA A 59 5.98 -6.87 -18.67
CA ALA A 59 4.54 -6.78 -18.87
C ALA A 59 3.92 -5.61 -18.07
N TYR A 60 4.24 -5.48 -16.78
CA TYR A 60 3.73 -4.37 -15.97
C TYR A 60 4.27 -3.00 -16.40
N MET A 61 5.51 -2.93 -16.86
CA MET A 61 6.09 -1.68 -17.41
C MET A 61 5.33 -1.19 -18.64
N CYS A 62 4.70 -2.07 -19.40
CA CYS A 62 3.85 -1.70 -20.53
C CYS A 62 2.41 -1.42 -20.10
N ILE A 63 1.82 -2.30 -19.29
CA ILE A 63 0.39 -2.26 -18.95
C ILE A 63 0.05 -1.09 -18.02
N ILE A 64 0.85 -0.87 -16.96
CA ILE A 64 0.53 0.10 -15.92
C ILE A 64 0.54 1.55 -16.45
N PRO A 65 1.53 2.00 -17.23
CA PRO A 65 1.50 3.35 -17.81
C PRO A 65 0.31 3.57 -18.73
N SER A 66 -0.04 2.59 -19.58
CA SER A 66 -1.20 2.70 -20.49
C SER A 66 -2.53 2.80 -19.74
N LEU A 67 -2.71 2.03 -18.66
CA LEU A 67 -3.89 2.12 -17.80
C LEU A 67 -3.94 3.43 -17.01
N ARG A 68 -2.77 3.99 -16.64
CA ARG A 68 -2.68 5.29 -15.99
C ARG A 68 -3.09 6.41 -16.94
N THR A 69 -2.60 6.43 -18.17
CA THR A 69 -2.93 7.44 -19.19
C THR A 69 -4.41 7.41 -19.56
N SER A 70 -5.04 6.24 -19.51
CA SER A 70 -6.47 6.07 -19.79
C SER A 70 -7.37 6.28 -18.56
N SER A 71 -6.83 6.70 -17.42
CA SER A 71 -7.56 6.90 -16.15
C SER A 71 -8.33 5.67 -15.67
N LYS A 72 -7.89 4.47 -16.08
CA LYS A 72 -8.52 3.20 -15.70
C LYS A 72 -7.94 2.62 -14.42
N LEU A 73 -6.79 3.09 -13.95
CA LEU A 73 -6.29 2.68 -12.64
C LEU A 73 -7.20 3.23 -11.52
N PRO A 74 -7.39 2.46 -10.43
CA PRO A 74 -8.17 2.95 -9.31
C PRO A 74 -7.54 4.19 -8.69
N ASP A 75 -8.41 5.14 -8.37
CA ASP A 75 -8.00 6.37 -7.71
C ASP A 75 -7.39 6.07 -6.33
N VAL A 76 -6.41 6.87 -5.91
CA VAL A 76 -5.65 6.67 -4.67
C VAL A 76 -6.58 6.59 -3.45
N HIS A 77 -7.72 7.27 -3.48
CA HIS A 77 -8.78 7.17 -2.46
C HIS A 77 -9.33 5.77 -2.27
N SER A 78 -9.49 5.02 -3.36
CA SER A 78 -10.00 3.66 -3.32
C SER A 78 -8.96 2.70 -2.70
N ALA A 79 -7.66 3.00 -2.86
CA ALA A 79 -6.58 2.29 -2.19
C ALA A 79 -6.35 2.73 -0.72
N TYR A 80 -6.73 3.97 -0.37
CA TYR A 80 -6.53 4.57 0.96
C TYR A 80 -7.08 3.69 2.09
N ASN A 81 -8.37 3.33 2.01
CA ASN A 81 -9.03 2.56 3.08
C ASN A 81 -8.40 1.18 3.25
N SER A 82 -7.97 0.57 2.16
CA SER A 82 -7.33 -0.75 2.13
C SER A 82 -5.91 -0.69 2.71
N ALA A 83 -5.15 0.33 2.36
CA ALA A 83 -3.81 0.58 2.88
C ALA A 83 -3.85 0.93 4.38
N ARG A 84 -4.82 1.77 4.80
CA ARG A 84 -5.06 2.08 6.22
C ARG A 84 -5.39 0.82 7.02
N LYS A 85 -6.30 -0.03 6.52
CA LYS A 85 -6.62 -1.33 7.16
C LYS A 85 -5.39 -2.19 7.31
N SER A 86 -4.59 -2.34 6.26
CA SER A 86 -3.35 -3.14 6.28
C SER A 86 -2.33 -2.57 7.27
N ALA A 87 -2.18 -1.25 7.35
CA ALA A 87 -1.31 -0.60 8.34
C ALA A 87 -1.78 -0.89 9.77
N THR A 88 -3.10 -0.86 10.03
CA THR A 88 -3.62 -1.24 11.34
C THR A 88 -3.38 -2.71 11.67
N THR A 89 -3.46 -3.61 10.68
CA THR A 89 -3.12 -5.03 10.85
C THR A 89 -1.65 -5.22 11.19
N LEU A 90 -0.73 -4.57 10.46
CA LEU A 90 0.71 -4.61 10.71
C LEU A 90 1.05 -4.13 12.12
N ARG A 91 0.46 -3.00 12.54
CA ARG A 91 0.62 -2.48 13.91
C ARG A 91 0.14 -3.49 14.96
N ARG A 92 -1.03 -4.11 14.77
CA ARG A 92 -1.57 -5.13 15.70
C ARG A 92 -0.67 -6.36 15.80
N LYS A 93 0.05 -6.70 14.72
CA LYS A 93 1.04 -7.79 14.69
C LYS A 93 2.41 -7.39 15.26
N GLY A 94 2.58 -6.13 15.65
CA GLY A 94 3.82 -5.61 16.21
C GLY A 94 4.82 -5.11 15.17
N ASP A 95 4.47 -5.11 13.87
CA ASP A 95 5.29 -4.51 12.82
C ASP A 95 4.99 -3.01 12.69
N TRP A 96 5.55 -2.24 13.60
CA TRP A 96 5.38 -0.78 13.65
C TRP A 96 6.06 -0.09 12.47
N LYS A 97 7.23 -0.57 12.04
CA LYS A 97 7.97 0.04 10.92
C LYS A 97 7.24 -0.19 9.59
N GLY A 98 6.70 -1.38 9.37
CA GLY A 98 5.88 -1.67 8.19
C GLY A 98 4.60 -0.83 8.16
N ALA A 99 3.94 -0.69 9.31
CA ALA A 99 2.75 0.16 9.44
C ALA A 99 3.06 1.64 9.15
N GLU A 100 4.14 2.18 9.72
CA GLU A 100 4.58 3.55 9.48
C GLU A 100 4.88 3.80 8.00
N LYS A 101 5.65 2.90 7.38
CA LYS A 101 6.02 3.01 5.97
C LYS A 101 4.78 3.05 5.07
N LEU A 102 3.79 2.23 5.38
CA LEU A 102 2.54 2.19 4.62
C LEU A 102 1.72 3.48 4.80
N LEU A 103 1.59 4.00 6.03
CA LEU A 103 0.89 5.26 6.28
C LEU A 103 1.59 6.46 5.63
N ARG A 104 2.92 6.50 5.65
CA ARG A 104 3.72 7.52 4.94
C ARG A 104 3.54 7.44 3.43
N TRP A 105 3.48 6.23 2.87
CA TRP A 105 3.21 6.02 1.45
C TRP A 105 1.82 6.53 1.05
N ILE A 106 0.80 6.32 1.88
CA ILE A 106 -0.54 6.87 1.66
C ILE A 106 -0.47 8.41 1.61
N ARG A 107 0.15 9.04 2.62
CA ARG A 107 0.31 10.50 2.70
C ARG A 107 1.06 11.09 1.49
N SER A 108 2.06 10.40 0.95
CA SER A 108 2.78 10.84 -0.24
C SER A 108 2.02 10.61 -1.54
N SER A 109 1.07 9.68 -1.54
CA SER A 109 0.26 9.35 -2.72
C SER A 109 -0.98 10.25 -2.84
N CYS A 110 -1.41 10.89 -1.75
CA CYS A 110 -2.48 11.89 -1.78
C CYS A 110 -2.07 13.10 -2.64
N SER A 111 -2.95 13.49 -3.58
CA SER A 111 -2.77 14.74 -4.32
C SER A 111 -2.84 15.94 -3.38
N LYS A 112 -2.00 16.96 -3.61
CA LYS A 112 -2.07 18.23 -2.87
C LYS A 112 -3.40 18.96 -3.06
N THR A 113 -4.10 18.67 -4.16
CA THR A 113 -5.43 19.25 -4.46
C THR A 113 -6.54 18.59 -3.65
N ASP A 114 -6.30 17.41 -3.07
CA ASP A 114 -7.28 16.71 -2.25
C ASP A 114 -7.03 16.93 -0.76
N VAL A 115 -7.54 18.07 -0.27
CA VAL A 115 -7.36 18.50 1.13
C VAL A 115 -7.94 17.47 2.11
N MET A 116 -9.06 16.83 1.77
CA MET A 116 -9.74 15.87 2.64
C MET A 116 -8.94 14.57 2.80
N ALA A 117 -8.40 14.02 1.71
CA ALA A 117 -7.52 12.84 1.79
C ALA A 117 -6.25 13.15 2.58
N LEU A 118 -5.69 14.34 2.34
CA LEU A 118 -4.48 14.82 2.98
C LEU A 118 -4.66 14.88 4.49
N GLU A 119 -5.71 15.56 4.94
CA GLU A 119 -6.03 15.72 6.36
C GLU A 119 -6.27 14.37 7.02
N LYS A 120 -7.07 13.50 6.39
CA LYS A 120 -7.34 12.14 6.91
C LYS A 120 -6.06 11.33 7.08
N SER A 121 -5.14 11.43 6.11
CA SER A 121 -3.84 10.74 6.17
C SER A 121 -2.94 11.28 7.28
N GLN A 122 -3.00 12.59 7.56
CA GLN A 122 -2.26 13.22 8.64
C GLN A 122 -2.84 12.82 10.00
N ILE A 123 -4.16 12.78 10.15
CA ILE A 123 -4.82 12.30 11.37
C ILE A 123 -4.41 10.85 11.66
N ASP A 124 -4.43 9.98 10.64
CA ASP A 124 -4.06 8.57 10.80
C ASP A 124 -2.58 8.39 11.18
N LEU A 125 -1.67 9.21 10.62
CA LEU A 125 -0.26 9.24 11.02
C LEU A 125 -0.06 9.78 12.44
N GLY A 126 -0.77 10.85 12.81
CA GLY A 126 -0.71 11.45 14.13
C GLY A 126 -1.16 10.47 15.22
N GLU A 127 -2.30 9.80 15.01
CA GLU A 127 -2.76 8.74 15.93
C GLU A 127 -1.78 7.57 15.99
N PHE A 128 -1.17 7.18 14.87
CA PHE A 128 -0.16 6.13 14.85
C PHE A 128 1.05 6.48 15.74
N TYR A 129 1.62 7.68 15.62
CA TYR A 129 2.75 8.11 16.44
C TYR A 129 2.36 8.32 17.90
N ARG A 130 1.16 8.84 18.17
CA ARG A 130 0.63 8.96 19.54
C ARG A 130 0.53 7.60 20.22
N LEU A 131 0.08 6.57 19.50
CA LEU A 131 0.04 5.19 19.99
C LEU A 131 1.45 4.62 20.21
N ALA A 132 2.42 4.98 19.36
CA ALA A 132 3.81 4.57 19.53
C ALA A 132 4.43 5.19 20.79
N LEU A 133 4.16 6.46 21.07
CA LEU A 133 4.59 7.16 22.29
C LEU A 133 4.00 6.56 23.58
N ARG A 134 2.76 6.05 23.52
CA ARG A 134 2.13 5.39 24.67
C ARG A 134 2.69 4.00 24.95
N SER A 135 3.56 3.48 24.09
CA SER A 135 4.18 2.18 24.28
C SER A 135 5.20 2.20 25.42
N ARG A 136 5.39 1.06 26.09
CA ARG A 136 6.44 0.88 27.11
C ARG A 136 7.83 0.61 26.52
N LYS A 137 7.92 0.39 25.20
CA LYS A 137 9.19 0.08 24.53
C LYS A 137 9.85 1.39 24.08
N GLU A 138 11.05 1.66 24.58
CA GLU A 138 11.81 2.88 24.26
C GLU A 138 12.02 3.09 22.75
N LYS A 139 12.28 2.02 21.99
CA LYS A 139 12.38 2.07 20.53
C LYS A 139 11.10 2.58 19.84
N LEU A 140 9.92 2.29 20.41
CA LEU A 140 8.64 2.75 19.86
C LEU A 140 8.32 4.18 20.29
N ILE A 141 8.77 4.57 21.49
CA ILE A 141 8.69 5.95 21.95
C ILE A 141 9.54 6.85 21.03
N GLN A 142 10.78 6.46 20.73
CA GLN A 142 11.63 7.19 19.77
C GLN A 142 10.98 7.29 18.39
N LEU A 143 10.43 6.19 17.87
CA LEU A 143 9.70 6.19 16.59
C LEU A 143 8.51 7.17 16.61
N GLY A 144 7.78 7.26 17.72
CA GLY A 144 6.70 8.23 17.89
C GLY A 144 7.21 9.69 17.90
N PHE A 145 8.28 9.97 18.64
CA PHE A 145 8.90 11.31 18.69
C PHE A 145 9.42 11.75 17.33
N ASP A 146 10.23 10.92 16.67
CA ASP A 146 10.80 11.20 15.34
C ASP A 146 9.69 11.40 14.30
N GLY A 147 8.63 10.60 14.40
CA GLY A 147 7.45 10.69 13.54
C GLY A 147 6.71 12.01 13.65
N ILE A 148 6.45 12.48 14.89
CA ILE A 148 5.79 13.78 15.12
C ILE A 148 6.69 14.92 14.67
N LEU A 149 7.98 14.88 14.99
CA LEU A 149 8.95 15.89 14.54
C LEU A 149 9.00 15.97 13.01
N TRP A 150 8.93 14.82 12.33
CA TRP A 150 8.84 14.79 10.87
C TRP A 150 7.55 15.43 10.35
N MET A 151 6.40 15.20 11.00
CA MET A 151 5.13 15.83 10.60
C MET A 151 5.13 17.36 10.76
N LEU A 152 5.83 17.87 11.78
CA LEU A 152 5.94 19.30 12.06
C LEU A 152 6.90 20.05 11.12
N LYS A 153 7.77 19.33 10.41
CA LYS A 153 8.75 19.90 9.46
C LYS A 153 8.23 19.94 8.00
N GLN A 154 6.97 19.54 7.78
CA GLN A 154 6.30 19.62 6.47
C GLN A 154 5.67 20.97 6.24
#